data_AF-A0A9C8DEZ4-F1
#
_entry.id   AF-A0A9C8DEZ4-F1
#
_cell.length_a   1.000
_cell.length_b   1.000
_cell.length_c   1.000
_cell.angle_alpha   90.00
_cell.angle_beta   90.00
_cell.angle_gamma   90.00
#
_symmetry.space_group_name_H-M   'P 1'
#
loop_
_entity.id
_entity.type
_entity.pdbx_description
1 polymer ?
#
loop_
_entity_poly.entity_id
_entity_poly.type
_entity_poly.pdbx_seq_one_letter_code
_entity_poly.pdbx_strand_id
1 'polypeptide(L)'
;MKTTLIVILLIGGVFAISLVGIARDVAISEIAWAGSAGDPTAEWIELYNTTDSAVNLSGWRLVSSDGAPDTALGGSIAPHGYLVLYRATAKNKKVEGRIYYSGALRDGGESLRLLDPAGNEVDSANRQGGAWPAGSAGNPPRTMERINENGTDNAGNWASARNLSNDGQFYGTPGARNSVSYTPPQATFSFAPNPAHPGEPVLFTANASLDARTKIAAYAWD
;
A
#
# COMPACT_ATOMS: atom_id res chain seq x y z
N MET A 1 -22.76 -32.33 -34.20
CA MET A 1 -23.70 -32.08 -33.08
C MET A 1 -23.64 -30.60 -32.77
N LYS A 2 -24.75 -29.88 -32.94
CA LYS A 2 -24.85 -28.43 -32.81
C LYS A 2 -25.15 -28.10 -31.34
N THR A 3 -24.30 -27.33 -30.68
CA THR A 3 -24.53 -26.87 -29.31
C THR A 3 -25.39 -25.60 -29.36
N THR A 4 -26.62 -25.71 -28.87
CA THR A 4 -27.57 -24.59 -28.77
C THR A 4 -27.23 -23.74 -27.55
N LEU A 5 -26.96 -22.45 -27.77
CA LEU A 5 -26.80 -21.45 -26.72
C LEU A 5 -28.20 -20.96 -26.29
N ILE A 6 -28.59 -21.18 -25.02
CA ILE A 6 -29.80 -20.61 -24.45
C ILE A 6 -29.39 -19.29 -23.78
N VAL A 7 -29.81 -18.17 -24.37
CA VAL A 7 -29.69 -16.85 -23.75
C VAL A 7 -30.96 -16.60 -22.95
N ILE A 8 -30.87 -16.64 -21.62
CA ILE A 8 -31.97 -16.23 -20.73
C ILE A 8 -31.88 -14.71 -20.56
N LEU A 9 -32.90 -14.02 -21.05
CA LEU A 9 -33.08 -12.59 -20.85
C LEU A 9 -33.59 -12.35 -19.42
N LEU A 10 -32.75 -11.78 -18.57
CA LEU A 10 -33.17 -11.21 -17.28
C LEU A 10 -33.08 -9.69 -17.33
N ILE A 11 -34.14 -9.08 -16.81
CA ILE A 11 -34.48 -7.67 -16.81
C ILE A 11 -33.43 -6.87 -16.02
N GLY A 12 -33.07 -5.70 -16.57
CA GLY A 12 -32.36 -4.57 -15.96
C GLY A 12 -31.84 -4.75 -14.53
N GLY A 13 -30.58 -5.17 -14.42
CA GLY A 13 -29.79 -5.01 -13.22
C GLY A 13 -28.34 -4.80 -13.66
N VAL A 14 -27.81 -3.59 -13.46
CA VAL A 14 -26.37 -3.36 -13.57
C VAL A 14 -25.72 -4.19 -12.47
N PHE A 15 -25.27 -5.40 -12.81
CA PHE A 15 -24.37 -6.15 -11.95
C PHE A 15 -23.02 -5.43 -12.03
N ALA A 16 -22.80 -4.51 -11.09
CA ALA A 16 -21.44 -4.13 -10.74
C ALA A 16 -20.76 -5.40 -10.26
N ILE A 17 -19.91 -6.00 -11.09
CA ILE A 17 -18.89 -6.92 -10.60
C ILE A 17 -17.95 -6.04 -9.79
N SER A 18 -18.24 -5.88 -8.51
CA SER A 18 -17.24 -5.43 -7.56
C SER A 18 -16.14 -6.47 -7.61
N LEU A 19 -15.03 -6.14 -8.27
CA LEU A 19 -13.76 -6.78 -7.92
C LEU A 19 -13.58 -6.47 -6.44
N VAL A 20 -13.93 -7.43 -5.59
CA VAL A 20 -13.53 -7.39 -4.19
C VAL A 20 -12.02 -7.55 -4.23
N GLY A 21 -11.32 -6.42 -4.34
CA GLY A 21 -9.95 -6.35 -3.85
C GLY A 21 -10.05 -6.80 -2.41
N ILE A 22 -9.37 -7.89 -2.06
CA ILE A 22 -9.29 -8.32 -0.67
C ILE A 22 -8.75 -7.09 0.07
N ALA A 23 -9.57 -6.52 0.95
CA ALA A 23 -9.14 -5.41 1.76
C ALA A 23 -7.94 -5.91 2.57
N ARG A 24 -6.78 -5.34 2.29
CA ARG A 24 -5.53 -5.68 2.96
C ARG A 24 -5.37 -4.71 4.10
N ASP A 25 -5.46 -5.18 5.34
CA ASP A 25 -5.40 -4.31 6.51
C ASP A 25 -4.06 -3.55 6.63
N VAL A 26 -2.95 -4.19 6.24
CA VAL A 26 -1.60 -3.59 6.29
C VAL A 26 -0.83 -3.87 5.01
N ALA A 27 -0.30 -2.81 4.41
CA ALA A 27 0.52 -2.84 3.20
C ALA A 27 2.01 -2.67 3.53
N ILE A 28 2.89 -3.28 2.75
CA ILE A 28 4.28 -2.83 2.63
C ILE A 28 4.25 -1.60 1.69
N SER A 29 4.51 -0.41 2.23
CA SER A 29 4.39 0.86 1.52
C SER A 29 5.69 1.30 0.86
N GLU A 30 6.82 1.13 1.53
CA GLU A 30 8.10 1.66 1.06
C GLU A 30 9.28 0.81 1.54
N ILE A 31 10.30 0.66 0.69
CA ILE A 31 11.51 -0.13 0.97
C ILE A 31 12.76 0.65 0.59
N ALA A 32 13.63 0.91 1.57
CA ALA A 32 14.94 1.52 1.38
C ALA A 32 16.04 0.46 1.24
N TRP A 33 15.97 -0.32 0.17
CA TRP A 33 16.88 -1.44 -0.04
C TRP A 33 18.35 -1.02 -0.26
N ALA A 34 18.60 0.24 -0.68
CA ALA A 34 19.95 0.76 -0.93
C ALA A 34 20.53 1.60 0.23
N GLY A 35 19.81 1.70 1.36
CA GLY A 35 20.21 2.54 2.48
C GLY A 35 20.25 4.04 2.14
N SER A 36 21.34 4.71 2.54
CA SER A 36 21.54 6.16 2.38
C SER A 36 22.94 6.48 1.84
N ALA A 37 23.14 7.71 1.35
CA ALA A 37 24.42 8.17 0.79
C ALA A 37 25.62 8.01 1.76
N GLY A 38 25.42 8.28 3.06
CA GLY A 38 26.44 8.16 4.10
C GLY A 38 26.51 6.78 4.78
N ASP A 39 25.52 5.93 4.57
CA ASP A 39 25.48 4.58 5.15
C ASP A 39 24.59 3.66 4.31
N PRO A 40 25.15 2.75 3.50
CA PRO A 40 24.38 1.79 2.71
C PRO A 40 23.66 0.76 3.60
N THR A 41 24.03 0.66 4.88
CA THR A 41 23.34 -0.24 5.82
C THR A 41 22.14 0.40 6.51
N ALA A 42 21.85 1.68 6.22
CA ALA A 42 20.68 2.40 6.71
C ALA A 42 19.39 2.00 5.98
N GLU A 43 19.18 0.69 5.83
CA GLU A 43 18.02 0.09 5.21
C GLU A 43 16.83 0.09 6.16
N TRP A 44 15.64 0.16 5.57
CA TRP A 44 14.38 0.08 6.31
C TRP A 44 13.23 -0.36 5.41
N ILE A 45 12.18 -0.85 6.06
CA ILE A 45 10.96 -1.34 5.44
C ILE A 45 9.81 -0.65 6.17
N GLU A 46 8.85 -0.13 5.42
CA GLU A 46 7.70 0.57 5.98
C GLU A 46 6.40 -0.20 5.74
N LEU A 47 5.58 -0.22 6.79
CA LEU A 47 4.23 -0.74 6.77
C LEU A 47 3.23 0.41 6.89
N TYR A 48 2.14 0.33 6.14
CA TYR A 48 1.02 1.28 6.18
C TYR A 48 -0.28 0.55 6.52
N ASN A 49 -1.04 1.11 7.47
CA ASN A 49 -2.38 0.61 7.79
C ASN A 49 -3.41 1.24 6.84
N THR A 50 -4.08 0.42 6.04
CA THR A 50 -5.04 0.90 5.03
C THR A 50 -6.42 1.19 5.63
N THR A 51 -6.66 0.78 6.87
CA THR A 51 -7.99 0.79 7.50
C THR A 51 -8.23 2.05 8.32
N ASP A 52 -9.51 2.33 8.58
CA ASP A 52 -9.98 3.39 9.49
C ASP A 52 -9.83 3.03 10.98
N SER A 53 -9.23 1.88 11.30
CA SER A 53 -9.08 1.38 12.67
C SER A 53 -7.63 1.06 12.99
N ALA A 54 -7.24 1.08 14.27
CA ALA A 54 -5.88 0.69 14.63
C ALA A 54 -5.68 -0.82 14.41
N VAL A 55 -4.58 -1.21 13.74
CA VAL A 55 -4.25 -2.63 13.51
C VAL A 55 -3.18 -3.07 14.52
N ASN A 56 -3.46 -4.14 15.26
CA ASN A 56 -2.51 -4.76 16.18
C ASN A 56 -1.64 -5.76 15.42
N LEU A 57 -0.31 -5.59 15.53
CA LEU A 57 0.69 -6.42 14.85
C LEU A 57 1.23 -7.56 15.72
N SER A 58 0.68 -7.79 16.90
CA SER A 58 1.12 -8.85 17.81
C SER A 58 1.02 -10.21 17.13
N GLY A 59 2.16 -10.89 16.97
CA GLY A 59 2.25 -12.20 16.32
C GLY A 59 2.39 -12.15 14.80
N TRP A 60 2.31 -10.98 14.18
CA TRP A 60 2.62 -10.82 12.76
C TRP A 60 4.12 -11.02 12.51
N ARG A 61 4.48 -11.38 11.28
CA ARG A 61 5.89 -11.56 10.89
C ARG A 61 6.18 -10.94 9.54
N LEU A 62 7.35 -10.33 9.41
CA LEU A 62 7.94 -9.97 8.13
C LEU A 62 9.01 -10.99 7.78
N VAL A 63 8.88 -11.64 6.64
CA VAL A 63 9.81 -12.69 6.18
C VAL A 63 10.33 -12.41 4.78
N SER A 64 11.58 -12.78 4.51
CA SER A 64 12.18 -12.80 3.18
C SER A 64 12.37 -14.23 2.68
N SER A 65 12.28 -14.39 1.36
CA SER A 65 12.49 -15.68 0.67
C SER A 65 13.87 -16.30 0.87
N ASP A 66 14.89 -15.51 1.22
CA ASP A 66 16.26 -15.99 1.44
C ASP A 66 16.59 -16.24 2.93
N GLY A 67 15.60 -16.08 3.80
CA GLY A 67 15.69 -16.33 5.24
C GLY A 67 15.97 -15.10 6.10
N ALA A 68 16.25 -13.93 5.53
CA ALA A 68 16.39 -12.69 6.31
C ALA A 68 15.97 -11.44 5.49
N PRO A 69 15.12 -10.53 6.02
CA PRO A 69 14.57 -10.52 7.37
C PRO A 69 13.64 -11.68 7.69
N ASP A 70 13.67 -12.15 8.93
CA ASP A 70 12.61 -12.94 9.56
C ASP A 70 12.38 -12.34 10.94
N THR A 71 11.35 -11.50 11.06
CA THR A 71 11.17 -10.62 12.21
C THR A 71 9.73 -10.64 12.68
N ALA A 72 9.55 -11.01 13.95
CA ALA A 72 8.27 -10.87 14.63
C ALA A 72 7.97 -9.39 14.87
N LEU A 73 6.73 -9.01 14.61
CA LEU A 73 6.23 -7.66 14.80
C LEU A 73 5.42 -7.57 16.10
N GLY A 74 5.26 -6.34 16.56
CA GLY A 74 4.47 -6.02 17.75
C GLY A 74 4.02 -4.57 17.72
N GLY A 75 3.24 -4.19 18.74
CA GLY A 75 2.62 -2.88 18.79
C GLY A 75 1.41 -2.77 17.86
N SER A 76 1.06 -1.54 17.50
CA SER A 76 -0.09 -1.25 16.65
C SER A 76 0.20 -0.09 15.71
N ILE A 77 -0.38 -0.13 14.52
CA ILE A 77 -0.38 0.99 13.59
C ILE A 77 -1.73 1.70 13.73
N ALA A 78 -1.71 3.02 13.97
CA ALA A 78 -2.92 3.84 13.99
C ALA A 78 -3.67 3.79 12.64
N PRO A 79 -4.96 4.17 12.58
CA PRO A 79 -5.67 4.33 11.31
C PRO A 79 -4.86 5.19 10.34
N HIS A 80 -4.66 4.72 9.11
CA HIS A 80 -3.83 5.41 8.09
C HIS A 80 -2.42 5.79 8.57
N GLY A 81 -1.92 5.10 9.59
CA GLY A 81 -0.60 5.30 10.16
C GLY A 81 0.47 4.49 9.44
N TYR A 82 1.72 4.83 9.74
CA TYR A 82 2.92 4.19 9.20
C TYR A 82 3.77 3.62 10.34
N LEU A 83 4.48 2.53 10.05
CA LEU A 83 5.45 1.90 10.94
C LEU A 83 6.71 1.55 10.15
N VAL A 84 7.84 2.11 10.57
CA VAL A 84 9.14 1.89 9.93
C VAL A 84 9.95 0.88 10.74
N LEU A 85 10.37 -0.20 10.08
CA LEU A 85 11.27 -1.21 10.61
C LEU A 85 12.68 -0.92 10.09
N TYR A 86 13.64 -0.74 10.98
CA TYR A 86 15.01 -0.43 10.61
C TYR A 86 15.90 -1.66 10.66
N ARG A 87 16.88 -1.76 9.76
CA ARG A 87 17.91 -2.80 9.88
C ARG A 87 18.71 -2.62 11.16
N ALA A 88 18.86 -3.66 11.96
CA ALA A 88 19.79 -3.68 13.09
C ALA A 88 21.22 -3.83 12.57
N THR A 89 22.11 -2.92 12.95
CA THR A 89 23.54 -2.97 12.63
C THR A 89 24.36 -2.68 13.88
N ALA A 90 25.66 -2.99 13.84
CA ALA A 90 26.56 -2.59 14.93
C ALA A 90 26.76 -1.06 15.01
N LYS A 91 26.42 -0.33 13.95
CA LYS A 91 26.61 1.13 13.85
C LYS A 91 25.43 1.90 14.44
N ASN A 92 24.21 1.38 14.34
CA ASN A 92 23.02 2.09 14.81
C ASN A 92 22.68 1.72 16.26
N LYS A 93 22.64 2.74 17.13
CA LYS A 93 22.06 2.56 18.46
C LYS A 93 20.56 2.37 18.31
N LYS A 94 20.04 1.27 18.87
CA LYS A 94 18.59 1.05 18.91
C LYS A 94 17.93 2.19 19.68
N VAL A 95 16.93 2.79 19.07
CA VAL A 95 16.08 3.81 19.69
C VAL A 95 14.87 3.08 20.27
N GLU A 96 14.55 3.36 21.52
CA GLU A 96 13.38 2.80 22.20
C GLU A 96 12.10 3.15 21.42
N GLY A 97 11.19 2.17 21.32
CA GLY A 97 9.93 2.32 20.57
C GLY A 97 10.03 2.10 19.06
N ARG A 98 11.24 1.91 18.48
CA ARG A 98 11.40 1.49 17.09
C ARG A 98 11.51 -0.03 16.96
N ILE A 99 11.04 -0.56 15.84
CA ILE A 99 11.20 -1.97 15.49
C ILE A 99 12.46 -2.14 14.64
N TYR A 100 13.20 -3.22 14.91
CA TYR A 100 14.41 -3.55 14.18
C TYR A 100 14.36 -4.98 13.66
N TYR A 101 14.75 -5.18 12.40
CA TYR A 101 14.96 -6.50 11.81
C TYR A 101 16.45 -6.83 11.70
N SER A 102 16.79 -8.11 11.60
CA SER A 102 18.15 -8.58 11.31
C SER A 102 18.28 -9.06 9.87
N GLY A 103 19.50 -9.00 9.33
CA GLY A 103 19.75 -9.31 7.92
C GLY A 103 20.00 -8.04 7.09
N ALA A 104 20.40 -8.22 5.84
CA ALA A 104 20.54 -7.15 4.86
C ALA A 104 19.52 -7.37 3.76
N LEU A 105 18.93 -6.30 3.24
CA LEU A 105 18.23 -6.38 1.98
C LEU A 105 19.24 -6.56 0.84
N ARG A 106 18.90 -7.34 -0.16
CA ARG A 106 19.77 -7.57 -1.32
C ARG A 106 19.56 -6.47 -2.34
N ASP A 107 20.61 -5.74 -2.69
CA ASP A 107 20.57 -4.72 -3.76
C ASP A 107 20.06 -5.28 -5.10
N GLY A 108 20.33 -6.56 -5.37
CA GLY A 108 19.89 -7.27 -6.57
C GLY A 108 18.43 -7.73 -6.53
N GLY A 109 17.68 -7.47 -5.46
CA GLY A 109 16.30 -7.89 -5.28
C GLY A 109 16.13 -9.15 -4.45
N GLU A 110 15.01 -9.19 -3.71
CA GLU A 110 14.50 -10.34 -2.98
C GLU A 110 12.96 -10.25 -2.91
N SER A 111 12.31 -11.25 -2.30
CA SER A 111 10.87 -11.26 -2.06
C SER A 111 10.58 -11.13 -0.56
N LEU A 112 9.77 -10.14 -0.20
CA LEU A 112 9.30 -9.91 1.17
C LEU A 112 7.83 -10.29 1.30
N ARG A 113 7.46 -10.86 2.44
CA ARG A 113 6.08 -11.25 2.77
C ARG A 113 5.74 -10.83 4.19
N LEU A 114 4.59 -10.20 4.35
CA LEU A 114 3.98 -9.85 5.62
C LEU A 114 2.92 -10.91 5.95
N LEU A 115 3.09 -11.57 7.09
CA LEU A 115 2.24 -12.67 7.54
C LEU A 115 1.45 -12.28 8.80
N ASP A 116 0.19 -12.67 8.85
CA ASP A 116 -0.65 -12.59 10.05
C ASP A 116 -0.24 -13.67 11.09
N PRO A 117 -0.81 -13.66 12.32
CA PRO A 117 -0.49 -14.65 13.34
C PRO A 117 -0.88 -16.09 13.00
N ALA A 118 -1.79 -16.29 12.05
CA ALA A 118 -2.18 -17.60 11.54
C ALA A 118 -1.25 -18.08 10.41
N GLY A 119 -0.31 -17.25 9.96
CA GLY A 119 0.63 -17.53 8.88
C GLY A 119 0.10 -17.22 7.49
N ASN A 120 -1.05 -16.56 7.36
CA ASN A 120 -1.58 -16.12 6.07
C ASN A 120 -0.82 -14.89 5.59
N GLU A 121 -0.63 -14.79 4.28
CA GLU A 121 -0.02 -13.63 3.65
C GLU A 121 -1.00 -12.46 3.60
N VAL A 122 -0.67 -11.38 4.28
CA VAL A 122 -1.41 -10.11 4.26
C VAL A 122 -0.91 -9.23 3.12
N ASP A 123 0.41 -9.16 2.94
CA ASP A 123 1.03 -8.48 1.81
C ASP A 123 2.34 -9.13 1.38
N SER A 124 2.83 -8.69 0.22
CA SER A 124 4.18 -8.91 -0.23
C SER A 124 4.78 -7.66 -0.89
N ALA A 125 6.09 -7.68 -1.05
CA ALA A 125 6.79 -6.79 -1.96
C ALA A 125 7.74 -7.62 -2.81
N ASN A 126 7.65 -7.42 -4.13
CA ASN A 126 8.42 -8.19 -5.11
C ASN A 126 8.22 -9.70 -4.96
N ARG A 127 6.96 -10.14 -4.77
CA ARG A 127 6.60 -11.54 -4.44
C ARG A 127 7.27 -12.59 -5.32
N GLN A 128 7.34 -12.32 -6.61
CA GLN A 128 7.89 -13.23 -7.62
C GLN A 128 9.43 -13.30 -7.59
N GLY A 129 10.08 -12.43 -6.82
CA GLY A 129 11.53 -12.28 -6.77
C GLY A 129 12.09 -11.62 -8.03
N GLY A 130 13.41 -11.74 -8.20
CA GLY A 130 14.15 -11.00 -9.22
C GLY A 130 14.53 -9.59 -8.76
N ALA A 131 15.02 -8.77 -9.69
CA ALA A 131 15.43 -7.40 -9.39
C ALA A 131 14.28 -6.58 -8.81
N TRP A 132 14.59 -5.68 -7.87
CA TRP A 132 13.61 -4.73 -7.35
C TRP A 132 12.95 -3.96 -8.50
N PRO A 133 11.62 -3.86 -8.55
CA PRO A 133 10.93 -3.16 -9.64
C PRO A 133 11.16 -1.64 -9.62
N ALA A 134 11.62 -1.09 -8.50
CA ALA A 134 11.90 0.33 -8.33
C ALA A 134 12.93 0.61 -7.22
N GLY A 135 13.24 1.90 -7.04
CA GLY A 135 14.37 2.38 -6.22
C GLY A 135 15.66 2.50 -7.04
N SER A 136 16.72 3.04 -6.43
CA SER A 136 18.05 3.03 -7.03
C SER A 136 19.15 3.21 -5.99
N ALA A 137 20.29 2.54 -6.18
CA ALA A 137 21.51 2.74 -5.40
C ALA A 137 22.32 3.98 -5.84
N GLY A 138 21.63 5.02 -6.33
CA GLY A 138 22.26 6.27 -6.74
C GLY A 138 22.88 7.03 -5.57
N ASN A 139 23.41 8.23 -5.84
CA ASN A 139 23.91 9.12 -4.78
C ASN A 139 23.21 10.50 -4.87
N PRO A 140 22.21 10.78 -4.00
CA PRO A 140 21.71 9.89 -2.96
C PRO A 140 20.78 8.79 -3.51
N PRO A 141 20.66 7.63 -2.82
CA PRO A 141 19.82 6.53 -3.27
C PRO A 141 18.34 6.88 -3.22
N ARG A 142 17.51 6.12 -3.96
CA ARG A 142 16.05 6.24 -3.94
C ARG A 142 15.43 4.97 -3.39
N THR A 143 14.50 5.10 -2.47
CA THR A 143 13.66 3.99 -2.01
C THR A 143 12.69 3.55 -3.11
N MET A 144 12.14 2.35 -2.93
CA MET A 144 11.05 1.80 -3.70
C MET A 144 9.72 2.09 -2.98
N GLU A 145 8.89 2.94 -3.56
CA GLU A 145 7.59 3.33 -3.01
C GLU A 145 6.44 2.65 -3.76
N ARG A 146 5.42 2.20 -3.03
CA ARG A 146 4.17 1.68 -3.59
C ARG A 146 3.31 2.83 -4.11
N ILE A 147 2.78 2.71 -5.33
CA ILE A 147 1.97 3.76 -5.97
C ILE A 147 0.54 3.77 -5.42
N ASN A 148 -0.08 2.60 -5.29
CA ASN A 148 -1.38 2.46 -4.66
C ASN A 148 -1.23 1.50 -3.48
N GLU A 149 -1.24 2.07 -2.27
CA GLU A 149 -1.16 1.36 -0.99
C GLU A 149 -2.35 0.42 -0.74
N ASN A 150 -3.45 0.55 -1.47
CA ASN A 150 -4.58 -0.39 -1.48
C ASN A 150 -4.52 -1.39 -2.64
N GLY A 151 -3.57 -1.23 -3.56
CA GLY A 151 -3.38 -2.10 -4.72
C GLY A 151 -2.57 -3.37 -4.39
N THR A 152 -2.53 -4.32 -5.33
CA THR A 152 -1.75 -5.56 -5.20
C THR A 152 -0.25 -5.35 -5.41
N ASP A 153 0.57 -6.29 -4.93
CA ASP A 153 2.00 -6.36 -5.25
C ASP A 153 2.20 -6.83 -6.70
N ASN A 154 2.45 -5.87 -7.59
CA ASN A 154 2.88 -6.11 -8.95
C ASN A 154 3.88 -5.02 -9.34
N ALA A 155 4.80 -5.32 -10.27
CA ALA A 155 5.87 -4.39 -10.65
C ALA A 155 5.35 -2.99 -11.09
N GLY A 156 4.17 -2.93 -11.70
CA GLY A 156 3.54 -1.67 -12.12
C GLY A 156 2.96 -0.83 -10.98
N ASN A 157 2.90 -1.36 -9.76
CA ASN A 157 2.45 -0.66 -8.57
C ASN A 157 3.62 -0.17 -7.69
N TRP A 158 4.84 -0.19 -8.20
CA TRP A 158 6.04 0.29 -7.52
C TRP A 158 6.73 1.36 -8.37
N ALA A 159 7.26 2.40 -7.74
CA ALA A 159 8.04 3.44 -8.40
C ALA A 159 9.14 3.98 -7.46
N SER A 160 10.20 4.55 -8.05
CA SER A 160 11.27 5.14 -7.26
C SER A 160 10.81 6.47 -6.62
N ALA A 161 11.12 6.64 -5.34
CA ALA A 161 10.80 7.85 -4.60
C ALA A 161 11.29 9.13 -5.27
N ARG A 162 10.53 10.22 -5.08
CA ARG A 162 10.74 11.54 -5.70
C ARG A 162 11.10 12.62 -4.69
N ASN A 163 10.72 12.45 -3.42
CA ASN A 163 11.00 13.42 -2.37
C ASN A 163 12.38 13.18 -1.78
N LEU A 164 13.22 14.22 -1.75
CA LEU A 164 14.51 14.17 -1.07
C LEU A 164 14.31 14.29 0.44
N SER A 165 15.03 13.49 1.23
CA SER A 165 15.02 13.58 2.68
C SER A 165 15.57 14.95 3.15
N ASN A 166 15.16 15.40 4.33
CA ASN A 166 15.58 16.70 4.86
C ASN A 166 17.10 16.84 5.04
N ASP A 167 17.79 15.74 5.28
CA ASP A 167 19.25 15.66 5.41
C ASP A 167 19.98 15.41 4.07
N GLY A 168 19.23 15.26 2.97
CA GLY A 168 19.75 15.03 1.63
C GLY A 168 20.39 13.65 1.42
N GLN A 169 20.23 12.72 2.35
CA GLN A 169 20.92 11.43 2.35
C GLN A 169 20.25 10.37 1.46
N PHE A 170 18.95 10.49 1.16
CA PHE A 170 18.20 9.56 0.30
C PHE A 170 16.94 10.25 -0.26
N TYR A 171 16.32 9.68 -1.29
CA TYR A 171 14.94 9.99 -1.65
C TYR A 171 14.01 8.95 -1.06
N GLY A 172 12.97 9.38 -0.35
CA GLY A 172 11.99 8.52 0.30
C GLY A 172 11.08 9.30 1.26
N THR A 173 10.10 8.61 1.85
CA THR A 173 9.06 9.20 2.70
C THR A 173 8.81 8.45 4.00
N PRO A 174 9.85 8.10 4.80
CA PRO A 174 9.67 7.32 6.01
C PRO A 174 8.73 8.02 7.01
N GLY A 175 7.72 7.29 7.45
CA GLY A 175 6.64 7.71 8.34
C GLY A 175 5.56 8.55 7.66
N ALA A 176 5.52 8.63 6.33
CA ALA A 176 4.64 9.51 5.59
C ALA A 176 4.13 8.89 4.29
N ARG A 177 3.14 9.54 3.70
CA ARG A 177 2.58 9.13 2.40
C ARG A 177 3.65 9.15 1.32
N ASN A 178 3.71 8.07 0.54
CA ASN A 178 4.61 7.94 -0.60
C ASN A 178 4.51 9.12 -1.57
N SER A 179 5.68 9.58 -2.04
CA SER A 179 5.80 10.66 -3.02
C SER A 179 5.23 10.30 -4.40
N VAL A 180 5.16 9.01 -4.71
CA VAL A 180 4.55 8.47 -5.93
C VAL A 180 3.08 8.08 -5.75
N SER A 181 2.51 8.19 -4.54
CA SER A 181 1.19 7.61 -4.26
C SER A 181 0.08 8.25 -5.11
N TYR A 182 -0.68 7.41 -5.80
CA TYR A 182 -1.82 7.75 -6.64
C TYR A 182 -3.08 7.08 -6.09
N THR A 183 -3.92 7.89 -5.45
CA THR A 183 -5.29 7.51 -5.09
C THR A 183 -6.22 8.22 -6.07
N PRO A 184 -6.83 7.49 -7.04
CA PRO A 184 -7.87 8.08 -7.86
C PRO A 184 -9.03 8.55 -6.95
N PRO A 185 -9.69 9.66 -7.29
CA PRO A 185 -10.92 10.04 -6.60
C PRO A 185 -11.98 8.94 -6.76
N GLN A 186 -12.69 8.62 -5.69
CA GLN A 186 -13.85 7.73 -5.71
C GLN A 186 -15.11 8.58 -5.84
N ALA A 187 -15.81 8.43 -6.97
CA ALA A 187 -17.11 9.03 -7.16
C ALA A 187 -18.20 8.14 -6.54
N THR A 188 -19.07 8.73 -5.73
CA THR A 188 -20.26 8.06 -5.17
C THR A 188 -21.46 8.96 -5.39
N PHE A 189 -22.56 8.40 -5.90
CA PHE A 189 -23.80 9.10 -6.18
C PHE A 189 -24.96 8.45 -5.44
N SER A 190 -25.86 9.27 -4.91
CA SER A 190 -27.11 8.85 -4.30
C SER A 190 -28.25 9.73 -4.76
N PHE A 191 -29.44 9.16 -4.88
CA PHE A 191 -30.65 9.91 -5.19
C PHE A 191 -31.79 9.51 -4.26
N ALA A 192 -32.69 10.45 -4.00
CA ALA A 192 -33.87 10.23 -3.17
C ALA A 192 -35.06 11.07 -3.66
N PRO A 193 -36.30 10.52 -3.63
CA PRO A 193 -36.65 9.16 -3.23
C PRO A 193 -36.35 8.09 -4.30
N ASN A 194 -36.26 6.83 -3.86
CA ASN A 194 -36.13 5.66 -4.72
C ASN A 194 -37.11 4.56 -4.26
N PRO A 195 -38.20 4.26 -5.01
CA PRO A 195 -38.52 4.78 -6.33
C PRO A 195 -39.03 6.23 -6.28
N ALA A 196 -38.75 7.01 -7.33
CA ALA A 196 -39.32 8.34 -7.52
C ALA A 196 -40.66 8.25 -8.27
N HIS A 197 -41.59 9.17 -7.97
CA HIS A 197 -42.88 9.24 -8.65
C HIS A 197 -42.94 10.41 -9.66
N PRO A 198 -43.73 10.29 -10.75
CA PRO A 198 -43.92 11.39 -11.70
C PRO A 198 -44.41 12.68 -11.03
N GLY A 199 -43.72 13.79 -11.27
CA GLY A 199 -44.03 15.10 -10.69
C GLY A 199 -43.40 15.37 -9.32
N GLU A 200 -42.67 14.41 -8.74
CA GLU A 200 -41.96 14.60 -7.48
C GLU A 200 -40.52 15.13 -7.72
N PRO A 201 -40.05 16.11 -6.93
CA PRO A 201 -38.64 16.51 -6.95
C PRO A 201 -37.72 15.36 -6.51
N VAL A 202 -36.66 15.11 -7.26
CA VAL A 202 -35.61 14.14 -6.89
C VAL A 202 -34.35 14.88 -6.46
N LEU A 203 -33.84 14.55 -5.28
CA LEU A 203 -32.54 15.01 -4.82
C LEU A 203 -31.47 14.08 -5.39
N PHE A 204 -30.48 14.65 -6.08
CA PHE A 204 -29.26 13.96 -6.51
C PHE A 204 -28.08 14.52 -5.74
N THR A 205 -27.28 13.67 -5.10
CA THR A 205 -26.06 14.11 -4.40
C THR A 205 -24.89 13.22 -4.76
N ALA A 206 -23.70 13.83 -4.75
CA ALA A 206 -22.43 13.12 -4.84
C ALA A 206 -21.58 13.29 -3.56
N ASN A 207 -22.21 13.67 -2.45
CA ASN A 207 -21.53 14.11 -1.23
C ASN A 207 -20.67 13.03 -0.55
N ALA A 208 -20.93 11.76 -0.87
CA ALA A 208 -20.11 10.63 -0.40
C ALA A 208 -18.87 10.37 -1.27
N SER A 209 -18.66 11.16 -2.33
CA SER A 209 -17.44 11.09 -3.14
C SER A 209 -16.23 11.54 -2.32
N LEU A 210 -15.07 10.93 -2.55
CA LEU A 210 -13.85 11.14 -1.78
C LEU A 210 -12.63 11.26 -2.71
N ASP A 211 -11.72 12.17 -2.40
CA ASP A 211 -10.34 12.14 -2.91
C ASP A 211 -9.39 12.14 -1.71
N ALA A 212 -8.59 11.10 -1.58
CA ALA A 212 -7.64 10.98 -0.45
C ALA A 212 -6.47 11.98 -0.54
N ARG A 213 -6.29 12.69 -1.66
CA ARG A 213 -5.25 13.72 -1.83
C ARG A 213 -5.74 15.14 -1.59
N THR A 214 -7.01 15.42 -1.86
CA THR A 214 -7.55 16.79 -1.89
C THR A 214 -9.03 16.84 -1.54
N LYS A 215 -9.60 18.04 -1.35
CA LYS A 215 -11.05 18.21 -1.37
C LYS A 215 -11.55 18.13 -2.82
N ILE A 216 -12.68 17.46 -3.04
CA ILE A 216 -13.34 17.50 -4.36
C ILE A 216 -13.59 18.96 -4.74
N ALA A 217 -12.99 19.37 -5.87
CA ALA A 217 -12.98 20.76 -6.30
C ALA A 217 -14.35 21.21 -6.84
N ALA A 218 -15.06 20.33 -7.55
CA ALA A 218 -16.39 20.60 -8.09
C ALA A 218 -17.10 19.28 -8.45
N TYR A 219 -18.44 19.35 -8.54
CA TYR A 219 -19.29 18.35 -9.16
C TYR A 219 -19.90 18.97 -10.42
N ALA A 220 -19.88 18.25 -11.54
CA ALA A 220 -20.49 18.68 -12.80
C ALA A 220 -21.38 17.55 -13.36
N TRP A 221 -22.49 17.94 -13.97
CA TRP A 221 -23.44 17.06 -14.64
C TRP A 221 -23.72 17.66 -16.02
N ASP A 222 -23.75 16.83 -17.06
CA ASP A 222 -24.11 17.19 -18.44
C ASP A 222 -25.57 16.87 -18.77
#